data_AF-A0A9E4DAL4-F1
#
_entry.id   AF-A0A9E4DAL4-F1
#
_cell.length_a   1.000
_cell.length_b   1.000
_cell.length_c   1.000
_cell.angle_alpha   90.00
_cell.angle_beta   90.00
_cell.angle_gamma   90.00
#
_symmetry.space_group_name_H-M   'P 1'
#
loop_
_entity.id
_entity.type
_entity.pdbx_description
1 polymer ?
#
loop_
_entity_poly.entity_id
_entity_poly.type
_entity_poly.pdbx_seq_one_letter_code
_entity_poly.pdbx_strand_id
1 'polypeptide(L)'
;VNKWDGLDSYVREQIKGSLESQLAFIDFARFHYVSALQGQGLEALFRSVNAAYKAATADLPTPQLTRALIGAVARQAPPRNGLFRPKLRYAHQGGRNPPLIVIHGNALDKLPESYRRYLEHLFREVFKLQGTPLRIQFNVSSNPFADKKAPDDGRRQRQTAAKPNAGARSPARAGATRKEAAVGKPKRRPVAR
;
A
#
# COMPACT_ATOMS: atom_id res chain seq x y z
N VAL A 1 12.45 24.64 20.99
CA VAL A 1 12.14 24.67 22.44
C VAL A 1 13.00 25.74 23.07
N ASN A 2 12.38 26.82 23.54
CA ASN A 2 13.08 27.96 24.15
C ASN A 2 13.17 27.78 25.69
N LYS A 3 13.94 28.66 26.35
CA LYS A 3 14.17 28.69 27.81
C LYS A 3 14.89 27.44 28.33
N TRP A 4 15.86 26.93 27.58
CA TRP A 4 16.57 25.69 27.91
C TRP A 4 17.70 25.86 28.96
N ASP A 5 18.07 27.10 29.23
CA ASP A 5 19.19 27.51 30.11
C ASP A 5 18.98 27.12 31.57
N GLY A 6 17.78 27.28 32.12
CA GLY A 6 17.50 27.05 33.55
C GLY A 6 17.03 25.64 33.92
N LEU A 7 17.11 24.66 33.01
CA LEU A 7 16.56 23.32 33.24
C LEU A 7 17.64 22.31 33.68
N ASP A 8 17.33 21.50 34.69
CA ASP A 8 18.14 20.35 35.08
C ASP A 8 18.11 19.22 34.02
N SER A 9 19.15 18.41 34.02
CA SER A 9 19.34 17.22 33.17
C SER A 9 18.13 16.27 33.17
N TYR A 10 17.57 15.95 34.34
CA TYR A 10 16.41 15.06 34.44
C TYR A 10 15.17 15.66 33.76
N VAL A 11 14.89 16.94 34.05
CA VAL A 11 13.76 17.67 33.46
C VAL A 11 13.90 17.79 31.95
N ARG A 12 15.12 18.01 31.45
CA ARG A 12 15.40 18.05 30.00
C ARG A 12 15.05 16.73 29.31
N GLU A 13 15.35 15.59 29.92
CA GLU A 13 15.03 14.28 29.37
C GLU A 13 13.52 14.00 29.40
N GLN A 14 12.84 14.34 30.49
CA GLN A 14 11.38 14.25 30.58
C GLN A 14 10.69 15.11 29.51
N ILE A 15 11.16 16.34 29.29
CA ILE A 15 10.61 17.22 28.25
C ILE A 15 10.87 16.65 26.85
N LYS A 16 12.06 16.09 26.59
CA LYS A 16 12.37 15.44 25.31
C LYS A 16 11.38 14.31 25.00
N GLY A 17 11.17 13.37 25.93
CA GLY A 17 10.24 12.26 25.73
C GLY A 17 8.78 12.73 25.60
N SER A 18 8.38 13.75 26.37
CA SER A 18 7.05 14.34 26.25
C SER A 18 6.83 14.99 24.87
N LEU A 19 7.82 15.73 24.37
CA LEU A 19 7.75 16.34 23.03
C LEU A 19 7.69 15.29 21.92
N GLU A 20 8.49 14.23 21.99
CA GLU A 20 8.49 13.17 20.98
C GLU A 20 7.14 12.44 20.90
N SER A 21 6.51 12.18 22.05
CA SER A 21 5.20 11.51 22.10
C SER A 21 4.04 12.43 21.69
N GLN A 22 4.02 13.68 22.19
CA GLN A 22 2.93 14.62 21.94
C GLN A 22 3.01 15.26 20.54
N LEU A 23 4.22 15.49 20.02
CA LEU A 23 4.45 16.14 18.72
C LEU A 23 4.89 15.16 17.63
N ALA A 24 4.49 13.89 17.75
CA ALA A 24 4.77 12.85 16.76
C ALA A 24 4.29 13.20 15.33
N PHE A 25 3.31 14.10 15.19
CA PHE A 25 2.81 14.58 13.90
C PHE A 25 3.76 15.59 13.21
N ILE A 26 4.77 16.11 13.92
CA ILE A 26 5.79 17.06 13.41
C ILE A 26 7.16 16.37 13.31
N ASP A 27 7.17 15.08 12.98
CA ASP A 27 8.40 14.29 12.81
C ASP A 27 9.31 14.81 11.68
N PHE A 28 8.77 15.60 10.76
CA PHE A 28 9.52 16.22 9.67
C PHE A 28 10.40 17.39 10.13
N ALA A 29 10.11 18.00 11.29
CA ALA A 29 10.81 19.19 11.76
C ALA A 29 11.99 18.83 12.68
N ARG A 30 13.05 19.65 12.64
CA ARG A 30 14.18 19.53 13.57
C ARG A 30 13.87 20.23 14.88
N PHE A 31 14.06 19.53 15.98
CA PHE A 31 14.01 20.13 17.30
C PHE A 31 15.32 20.85 17.62
N HIS A 32 15.22 22.14 17.93
CA HIS A 32 16.31 22.93 18.48
C HIS A 32 15.99 23.32 19.91
N TYR A 33 16.96 23.17 20.79
CA TYR A 33 16.89 23.63 22.18
C TYR A 33 17.71 24.90 22.30
N VAL A 34 17.06 26.00 22.66
CA VAL A 34 17.65 27.34 22.62
C VAL A 34 17.38 28.10 23.91
N SER A 35 18.24 29.07 24.20
CA SER A 35 17.96 30.15 25.14
C SER A 35 18.03 31.47 24.40
N ALA A 36 16.86 32.04 24.10
CA ALA A 36 16.80 33.33 23.42
C ALA A 36 17.41 34.47 24.26
N LEU A 37 17.30 34.38 25.60
CA LEU A 37 17.85 35.38 26.51
C LEU A 37 19.39 35.37 26.51
N GLN A 38 20.00 34.19 26.51
CA GLN A 38 21.46 34.04 26.55
C GLN A 38 22.11 33.95 25.17
N GLY A 39 21.32 33.98 24.09
CA GLY A 39 21.84 33.85 22.73
C GLY A 39 22.32 32.42 22.37
N GLN A 40 22.04 31.42 23.19
CA GLN A 40 22.55 30.06 22.99
C GLN A 40 21.69 29.25 22.00
N GLY A 41 22.35 28.54 21.08
CA GLY A 41 21.70 27.62 20.12
C GLY A 41 21.07 28.29 18.89
N LEU A 42 21.17 29.61 18.75
CA LEU A 42 20.61 30.37 17.63
C LEU A 42 21.30 30.08 16.30
N GLU A 43 22.62 29.89 16.29
CA GLU A 43 23.36 29.62 15.04
C GLU A 43 22.88 28.31 14.36
N ALA A 44 22.71 27.25 15.15
CA ALA A 44 22.19 25.98 14.65
C ALA A 44 20.73 26.12 14.17
N LEU A 45 19.93 26.97 14.81
CA LEU A 45 18.57 27.27 14.40
C LEU A 45 18.56 27.94 13.02
N PHE A 46 19.36 28.97 12.79
CA PHE A 46 19.43 29.65 11.49
C PHE A 46 19.91 28.73 10.37
N ARG A 47 20.87 27.84 10.65
CA ARG A 47 21.29 26.80 9.71
C ARG A 47 20.13 25.87 9.32
N SER A 48 19.32 25.45 10.29
CA SER A 48 18.15 24.62 10.02
C SER A 48 17.03 25.36 9.30
N VAL A 49 16.83 26.66 9.55
CA VAL A 49 15.87 27.48 8.78
C VAL A 49 16.25 27.51 7.31
N ASN A 50 17.53 27.76 7.01
CA ASN A 50 18.03 27.75 5.63
C ASN A 50 17.89 26.37 4.98
N ALA A 51 18.13 25.30 5.72
CA ALA A 51 17.95 23.93 5.24
C ALA A 51 16.46 23.62 4.94
N ALA A 52 15.56 24.01 5.85
CA ALA A 52 14.12 23.82 5.69
C ALA A 52 13.58 24.61 4.48
N TYR A 53 14.06 25.84 4.27
CA TYR A 53 13.69 26.64 3.10
C TYR A 53 14.15 25.99 1.78
N LYS A 54 15.41 25.51 1.73
CA LYS A 54 15.94 24.77 0.58
C LYS A 54 15.15 23.50 0.31
N ALA A 55 14.77 22.76 1.35
CA ALA A 55 13.91 21.58 1.23
C ALA A 55 12.52 21.95 0.70
N ALA A 56 11.92 23.02 1.19
CA ALA A 56 10.58 23.44 0.78
C ALA A 56 10.50 23.88 -0.67
N THR A 57 11.57 24.49 -1.18
CA THR A 57 11.69 25.02 -2.54
C THR A 57 12.44 24.10 -3.50
N ALA A 58 12.76 22.87 -3.07
CA ALA A 58 13.54 21.93 -3.85
C ALA A 58 12.83 21.53 -5.15
N ASP A 59 13.61 21.46 -6.22
CA ASP A 59 13.19 20.93 -7.51
C ASP A 59 13.42 19.42 -7.50
N LEU A 60 12.36 18.65 -7.71
CA LEU A 60 12.39 17.18 -7.62
C LEU A 60 12.17 16.58 -9.01
N PRO A 61 13.24 16.16 -9.71
CA PRO A 61 13.10 15.64 -11.07
C PRO A 61 12.26 14.36 -11.10
N THR A 62 11.26 14.32 -11.99
CA THR A 62 10.35 13.18 -12.21
C THR A 62 11.08 11.83 -12.35
N PRO A 63 12.22 11.71 -13.08
CA PRO A 63 12.93 10.43 -13.17
C PRO A 63 13.49 9.94 -11.82
N GLN A 64 13.96 10.86 -10.98
CA GLN A 64 14.49 10.52 -9.65
C GLN A 64 13.35 10.10 -8.72
N LEU A 65 12.23 10.86 -8.72
CA LEU A 65 11.03 10.52 -7.96
C LEU A 65 10.49 9.14 -8.32
N THR A 66 10.39 8.85 -9.62
CA THR A 66 9.89 7.57 -10.10
C THR A 66 10.85 6.42 -9.74
N ARG A 67 12.17 6.64 -9.81
CA ARG A 67 13.15 5.63 -9.38
C ARG A 67 13.05 5.33 -7.88
N ALA A 68 12.93 6.37 -7.06
CA ALA A 68 12.74 6.22 -5.62
C ALA A 68 11.44 5.47 -5.29
N LEU A 69 10.35 5.79 -6.00
CA LEU A 69 9.06 5.09 -5.86
C LEU A 69 9.17 3.59 -6.17
N ILE A 70 9.80 3.24 -7.31
CA ILE A 70 9.97 1.84 -7.70
C ILE A 70 10.81 1.10 -6.65
N GLY A 71 11.89 1.73 -6.17
CA GLY A 71 12.72 1.18 -5.09
C GLY A 71 11.93 0.98 -3.78
N ALA A 72 11.06 1.92 -3.42
CA ALA A 72 10.19 1.82 -2.26
C ALA A 72 9.22 0.63 -2.38
N VAL A 73 8.54 0.52 -3.52
CA VAL A 73 7.57 -0.56 -3.79
C VAL A 73 8.26 -1.93 -3.81
N ALA A 74 9.50 -2.00 -4.32
CA ALA A 74 10.28 -3.23 -4.31
C ALA A 74 10.67 -3.67 -2.88
N ARG A 75 10.98 -2.71 -1.99
CA ARG A 75 11.27 -2.99 -0.57
C ARG A 75 10.02 -3.40 0.19
N GLN A 76 8.93 -2.65 0.01
CA GLN A 76 7.66 -2.90 0.68
C GLN A 76 6.51 -2.74 -0.31
N ALA A 77 5.96 -3.87 -0.76
CA ALA A 77 4.83 -3.88 -1.67
C ALA A 77 3.57 -3.28 -1.01
N PRO A 78 2.73 -2.56 -1.77
CA PRO A 78 1.48 -2.04 -1.24
C PRO A 78 0.56 -3.19 -0.78
N PRO A 79 -0.13 -3.02 0.36
CA PRO A 79 -1.07 -4.00 0.84
C PRO A 79 -2.19 -4.20 -0.19
N ARG A 80 -2.67 -5.44 -0.30
CA ARG A 80 -3.81 -5.75 -1.19
C ARG A 80 -5.08 -5.22 -0.53
N ASN A 81 -5.95 -4.60 -1.31
CA ASN A 81 -7.28 -4.23 -0.85
C ASN A 81 -8.31 -4.84 -1.81
N GLY A 82 -8.95 -5.92 -1.37
CA GLY A 82 -9.83 -6.75 -2.19
C GLY A 82 -9.06 -7.64 -3.17
N LEU A 83 -9.58 -7.78 -4.39
CA LEU A 83 -9.05 -8.72 -5.39
C LEU A 83 -7.71 -8.27 -5.99
N PHE A 84 -7.51 -6.95 -6.12
CA PHE A 84 -6.39 -6.35 -6.83
C PHE A 84 -5.37 -5.72 -5.88
N ARG A 85 -4.09 -5.76 -6.27
CA ARG A 85 -3.02 -5.00 -5.62
C ARG A 85 -2.88 -3.63 -6.31
N PRO A 86 -2.88 -2.51 -5.57
CA PRO A 86 -2.58 -1.19 -6.13
C PRO A 86 -1.23 -1.21 -6.87
N LYS A 87 -1.17 -0.61 -8.06
CA LYS A 87 0.06 -0.54 -8.87
C LYS A 87 0.48 0.90 -9.03
N LEU A 88 1.53 1.30 -8.31
CA LEU A 88 2.15 2.63 -8.41
C LEU A 88 3.11 2.63 -9.60
N ARG A 89 2.90 3.49 -10.60
CA ARG A 89 3.64 3.47 -11.87
C ARG A 89 4.74 4.52 -11.93
N TYR A 90 4.40 5.77 -11.66
CA TYR A 90 5.34 6.88 -11.70
C TYR A 90 4.91 7.99 -10.75
N ALA A 91 5.85 8.88 -10.43
CA ALA A 91 5.61 10.03 -9.56
C ALA A 91 6.24 11.28 -10.17
N HIS A 92 5.55 12.42 -10.00
CA HIS A 92 6.06 13.73 -10.40
C HIS A 92 5.81 14.77 -9.31
N GLN A 93 6.53 15.89 -9.38
CA GLN A 93 6.32 17.02 -8.48
C GLN A 93 5.09 17.82 -8.94
N GLY A 94 4.05 17.84 -8.12
CA GLY A 94 2.81 18.59 -8.38
C GLY A 94 2.76 19.98 -7.73
N GLY A 95 3.73 20.32 -6.88
CA GLY A 95 3.77 21.60 -6.19
C GLY A 95 5.08 21.83 -5.44
N ARG A 96 5.33 23.09 -5.08
CA ARG A 96 6.49 23.57 -4.32
C ARG A 96 6.00 24.37 -3.11
N ASN A 97 6.77 24.32 -2.02
CA ASN A 97 6.51 25.04 -0.77
C ASN A 97 5.06 24.95 -0.23
N PRO A 98 4.63 23.79 0.32
CA PRO A 98 5.41 22.57 0.54
C PRO A 98 5.50 21.67 -0.71
N PRO A 99 6.55 20.83 -0.84
CA PRO A 99 6.64 19.86 -1.92
C PRO A 99 5.42 18.92 -1.91
N LEU A 100 4.77 18.84 -3.08
CA LEU A 100 3.67 17.92 -3.33
C LEU A 100 4.14 16.88 -4.35
N ILE A 101 4.12 15.60 -3.98
CA ILE A 101 4.41 14.51 -4.91
C ILE A 101 3.09 13.88 -5.33
N VAL A 102 2.82 13.90 -6.64
CA VAL A 102 1.66 13.25 -7.22
C VAL A 102 2.07 11.91 -7.78
N ILE A 103 1.44 10.85 -7.30
CA ILE A 103 1.72 9.47 -7.70
C ILE A 103 0.57 8.96 -8.57
N HIS A 104 0.93 8.42 -9.73
CA HIS A 104 0.01 7.83 -10.69
C HIS A 104 0.10 6.32 -10.68
N GLY A 105 -1.02 5.68 -10.95
CA GLY A 105 -1.11 4.23 -10.88
C GLY A 105 -2.54 3.72 -11.05
N ASN A 106 -2.71 2.44 -10.76
CA ASN A 106 -3.98 1.75 -10.85
C ASN A 106 -4.45 1.36 -9.45
N ALA A 107 -5.76 1.48 -9.21
CA ALA A 107 -6.43 1.13 -7.95
C ALA A 107 -5.82 1.83 -6.72
N LEU A 108 -5.54 3.14 -6.84
CA LEU A 108 -4.91 3.93 -5.78
C LEU A 108 -5.90 4.43 -4.72
N ASP A 109 -7.21 4.41 -4.99
CA ASP A 109 -8.29 4.85 -4.07
C ASP A 109 -8.25 4.18 -2.70
N LYS A 110 -7.72 2.97 -2.69
CA LYS A 110 -7.84 2.00 -1.61
C LYS A 110 -6.52 1.79 -0.85
N LEU A 111 -5.54 2.65 -1.08
CA LEU A 111 -4.28 2.64 -0.35
C LEU A 111 -4.50 3.11 1.09
N PRO A 112 -4.05 2.33 2.10
CA PRO A 112 -4.19 2.75 3.48
C PRO A 112 -3.25 3.91 3.79
N GLU A 113 -3.68 4.74 4.72
CA GLU A 113 -2.94 5.91 5.21
C GLU A 113 -1.53 5.55 5.71
N SER A 114 -1.36 4.38 6.33
CA SER A 114 -0.06 3.89 6.78
C SER A 114 0.94 3.74 5.64
N TYR A 115 0.49 3.32 4.45
CA TYR A 115 1.36 3.20 3.28
C TYR A 115 1.69 4.57 2.67
N ARG A 116 0.78 5.54 2.75
CA ARG A 116 1.07 6.93 2.41
C ARG A 116 2.19 7.49 3.28
N ARG A 117 2.09 7.33 4.60
CA ARG A 117 3.11 7.77 5.56
C ARG A 117 4.47 7.09 5.33
N TYR A 118 4.47 5.80 4.99
CA TYR A 118 5.69 5.09 4.59
C TYR A 118 6.37 5.75 3.39
N LEU A 119 5.61 6.05 2.33
CA LEU A 119 6.15 6.72 1.15
C LEU A 119 6.62 8.14 1.48
N GLU A 120 5.86 8.90 2.29
CA GLU A 120 6.24 10.25 2.73
C GLU A 120 7.59 10.23 3.46
N HIS A 121 7.76 9.30 4.41
CA HIS A 121 9.01 9.13 5.13
C HIS A 121 10.17 8.81 4.17
N LEU A 122 9.98 7.84 3.26
CA LEU A 122 11.02 7.43 2.33
C LEU A 122 11.43 8.56 1.38
N PHE A 123 10.48 9.30 0.81
CA PHE A 123 10.80 10.46 -0.04
C PHE A 123 11.51 11.56 0.74
N ARG A 124 11.10 11.80 1.99
CA ARG A 124 11.77 12.76 2.88
C ARG A 124 13.23 12.39 3.11
N GLU A 125 13.54 11.12 3.35
CA GLU A 125 14.91 10.65 3.53
C GLU A 125 15.74 10.75 2.24
N VAL A 126 15.22 10.23 1.13
CA VAL A 126 15.94 10.18 -0.16
C VAL A 126 16.29 11.57 -0.68
N PHE A 127 15.35 12.51 -0.58
CA PHE A 127 15.52 13.87 -1.08
C PHE A 127 15.94 14.87 0.00
N LYS A 128 16.25 14.40 1.22
CA LYS A 128 16.69 15.21 2.36
C LYS A 128 15.74 16.39 2.66
N LEU A 129 14.43 16.15 2.58
CA LEU A 129 13.39 17.18 2.72
C LEU A 129 13.03 17.47 4.18
N GLN A 130 14.03 17.44 5.07
CA GLN A 130 13.80 17.70 6.49
C GLN A 130 13.47 19.17 6.71
N GLY A 131 12.45 19.44 7.53
CA GLY A 131 11.95 20.79 7.83
C GLY A 131 10.73 21.22 7.02
N THR A 132 10.24 20.40 6.07
CA THR A 132 9.02 20.72 5.32
C THR A 132 8.01 19.57 5.38
N PRO A 133 6.70 19.86 5.58
CA PRO A 133 5.68 18.83 5.53
C PRO A 133 5.46 18.37 4.09
N LEU A 134 6.13 17.29 3.68
CA LEU A 134 5.92 16.64 2.39
C LEU A 134 4.49 16.11 2.29
N ARG A 135 3.83 16.34 1.16
CA ARG A 135 2.49 15.81 0.89
C ARG A 135 2.52 14.84 -0.27
N ILE A 136 1.83 13.71 -0.13
CA ILE A 136 1.58 12.79 -1.24
C ILE A 136 0.11 12.84 -1.64
N GLN A 137 -0.12 13.02 -2.94
CA GLN A 137 -1.43 12.89 -3.55
C GLN A 137 -1.42 11.71 -4.52
N PHE A 138 -2.43 10.86 -4.41
CA PHE A 138 -2.66 9.80 -5.39
C PHE A 138 -3.61 10.31 -6.45
N ASN A 139 -3.18 10.28 -7.71
CA ASN A 139 -4.07 10.58 -8.82
C ASN A 139 -4.76 9.29 -9.27
N VAL A 140 -6.07 9.25 -9.08
CA VAL A 140 -6.92 8.14 -9.47
C VAL A 140 -7.46 8.45 -10.85
N SER A 141 -7.06 7.65 -11.84
CA SER A 141 -7.70 7.72 -13.15
C SER A 141 -9.16 7.24 -13.01
N SER A 142 -10.12 8.15 -13.22
CA SER A 142 -11.52 7.76 -13.39
C SER A 142 -11.63 6.80 -14.58
N ASN A 143 -12.30 5.66 -14.39
CA ASN A 143 -12.50 4.70 -15.46
C ASN A 143 -13.72 5.15 -16.30
N PRO A 144 -13.54 5.63 -17.54
CA PRO A 144 -14.65 6.14 -18.37
C PRO A 144 -15.63 5.05 -18.84
N PHE A 145 -15.36 3.76 -18.53
CA PHE A 145 -16.23 2.63 -18.82
C PHE A 145 -17.00 2.12 -17.58
N ALA A 146 -16.88 2.76 -16.42
CA ALA A 146 -17.56 2.30 -15.19
C ALA A 146 -19.09 2.25 -15.33
N ASP A 147 -19.67 3.19 -16.09
CA ASP A 147 -21.12 3.31 -16.26
C ASP A 147 -21.66 2.61 -17.52
N LYS A 148 -20.77 2.06 -18.36
CA LYS A 148 -21.20 1.31 -19.56
C LYS A 148 -21.59 -0.11 -19.13
N LYS A 149 -22.89 -0.41 -19.13
CA LYS A 149 -23.40 -1.79 -19.09
C LYS A 149 -22.63 -2.60 -20.15
N ALA A 150 -22.10 -3.75 -19.75
CA ALA A 150 -21.53 -4.68 -20.71
C ALA A 150 -22.53 -4.88 -21.85
N PRO A 151 -22.12 -4.83 -23.13
CA PRO A 151 -23.01 -5.20 -24.21
C PRO A 151 -23.59 -6.58 -23.87
N ASP A 152 -24.91 -6.72 -24.00
CA ASP A 152 -25.60 -7.99 -23.86
C ASP A 152 -25.04 -8.92 -24.94
N ASP A 153 -23.95 -9.60 -24.59
CA ASP A 153 -23.28 -10.56 -25.44
C ASP A 153 -24.26 -11.72 -25.50
N GLY A 154 -25.13 -11.68 -26.50
CA GLY A 154 -26.31 -12.52 -26.69
C GLY A 154 -25.94 -13.99 -26.62
N ARG A 155 -25.75 -14.49 -25.40
CA ARG A 155 -25.55 -15.89 -25.09
C ARG A 155 -26.80 -16.58 -25.57
N ARG A 156 -26.69 -17.14 -26.78
CA ARG A 156 -27.59 -18.14 -27.34
C ARG A 156 -28.09 -18.98 -26.17
N GLN A 157 -29.35 -18.79 -25.80
CA GLN A 157 -30.04 -19.73 -24.94
C GLN A 157 -29.88 -21.06 -25.65
N ARG A 158 -29.03 -21.93 -25.10
CA ARG A 158 -29.00 -23.33 -25.51
C ARG A 158 -30.43 -23.81 -25.25
N GLN A 159 -31.21 -23.94 -26.32
CA GLN A 159 -32.50 -24.60 -26.27
C GLN A 159 -32.22 -25.99 -25.69
N THR A 160 -32.57 -26.19 -24.43
CA THR A 160 -32.63 -27.51 -23.85
C THR A 160 -33.69 -28.26 -24.63
N ALA A 161 -33.25 -29.13 -25.54
CA ALA A 161 -34.14 -30.01 -26.28
C ALA A 161 -34.99 -30.78 -25.27
N ALA A 162 -36.29 -30.51 -25.28
CA ALA A 162 -37.28 -31.23 -24.49
C ALA A 162 -37.20 -32.71 -24.88
N LYS A 163 -36.88 -33.58 -23.90
CA LYS A 163 -37.03 -35.02 -24.07
C LYS A 163 -38.51 -35.34 -24.28
N PRO A 164 -38.92 -36.02 -25.37
CA PRO A 164 -40.29 -36.47 -25.49
C PRO A 164 -40.54 -37.63 -24.52
N ASN A 165 -41.72 -37.57 -23.91
CA ASN A 165 -42.24 -38.52 -22.94
C ASN A 165 -42.60 -39.83 -23.66
N ALA A 166 -42.04 -40.96 -23.24
CA ALA A 166 -42.46 -42.29 -23.71
C ALA A 166 -42.80 -43.16 -22.50
N GLY A 167 -44.09 -43.18 -22.17
CA GLY A 167 -44.67 -44.12 -21.22
C GLY A 167 -45.06 -45.43 -21.89
N ALA A 168 -44.98 -46.50 -21.08
CA ALA A 168 -45.64 -47.80 -21.19
C ALA A 168 -45.15 -48.83 -22.22
N ARG A 169 -44.47 -49.89 -21.73
CA ARG A 169 -45.00 -51.26 -21.68
C ARG A 169 -44.01 -52.23 -20.99
N SER A 170 -44.49 -52.94 -19.97
CA SER A 170 -43.91 -54.18 -19.40
C SER A 170 -44.60 -55.41 -20.03
N PRO A 171 -44.27 -56.66 -19.67
CA PRO A 171 -42.96 -57.33 -19.55
C PRO A 171 -42.95 -58.68 -20.32
N ALA A 172 -41.78 -59.31 -20.52
CA ALA A 172 -41.71 -60.74 -20.91
C ALA A 172 -40.46 -61.42 -20.34
N ARG A 173 -40.61 -62.72 -20.08
CA ARG A 173 -39.92 -63.56 -19.09
C ARG A 173 -38.99 -64.58 -19.79
N ALA A 174 -38.00 -65.09 -19.02
CA ALA A 174 -37.44 -66.46 -19.02
C ALA A 174 -36.03 -66.75 -19.61
N GLY A 175 -35.26 -67.54 -18.82
CA GLY A 175 -34.18 -68.48 -19.25
C GLY A 175 -32.74 -68.05 -18.90
N ALA A 176 -32.14 -68.47 -17.76
CA ALA A 176 -31.29 -69.67 -17.54
C ALA A 176 -29.93 -69.59 -18.30
N THR A 177 -28.70 -69.76 -17.78
CA THR A 177 -28.06 -70.69 -16.81
C THR A 177 -26.63 -70.17 -16.43
N ARG A 178 -26.20 -70.21 -15.16
CA ARG A 178 -25.16 -71.08 -14.50
C ARG A 178 -23.69 -71.01 -15.00
N LYS A 179 -22.74 -70.51 -14.19
CA LYS A 179 -21.59 -71.26 -13.57
C LYS A 179 -20.57 -70.38 -12.83
N GLU A 180 -19.94 -71.02 -11.85
CA GLU A 180 -18.94 -70.55 -10.85
C GLU A 180 -17.57 -70.14 -11.43
N ALA A 181 -16.82 -69.32 -10.68
CA ALA A 181 -15.56 -69.75 -10.04
C ALA A 181 -14.90 -68.60 -9.25
N ALA A 182 -14.30 -68.98 -8.12
CA ALA A 182 -13.69 -68.12 -7.12
C ALA A 182 -12.15 -68.01 -7.27
N VAL A 183 -11.59 -67.18 -6.37
CA VAL A 183 -10.21 -67.20 -5.81
C VAL A 183 -9.21 -66.19 -6.37
N GLY A 184 -8.70 -65.32 -5.45
CA GLY A 184 -7.48 -64.55 -5.65
C GLY A 184 -7.33 -63.28 -4.78
N LYS A 185 -7.08 -63.42 -3.47
CA LYS A 185 -6.46 -62.38 -2.60
C LYS A 185 -4.97 -62.72 -2.41
N PRO A 186 -4.11 -61.90 -1.77
CA PRO A 186 -3.98 -60.43 -1.73
C PRO A 186 -2.50 -59.99 -1.94
N LYS A 187 -2.18 -58.69 -2.06
CA LYS A 187 -0.82 -58.20 -1.76
C LYS A 187 -0.82 -56.92 -0.91
N ARG A 188 0.01 -57.00 0.14
CA ARG A 188 0.21 -56.09 1.26
C ARG A 188 0.94 -54.81 0.84
N ARG A 189 0.63 -53.68 1.49
CA ARG A 189 1.46 -52.47 1.55
C ARG A 189 2.38 -52.54 2.77
N PRO A 190 3.63 -52.03 2.72
CA PRO A 190 4.40 -51.73 3.92
C PRO A 190 4.18 -50.29 4.38
N VAL A 191 4.24 -50.10 5.70
CA VAL A 191 4.22 -48.83 6.43
C VAL A 191 5.67 -48.49 6.78
N ALA A 192 6.07 -47.23 6.61
CA ALA A 192 7.33 -46.68 7.14
C ALA A 192 7.03 -45.55 8.13
N ARG A 193 7.89 -45.51 9.16
CA ARG A 193 7.92 -44.62 10.32
C ARG A 193 7.93 -43.14 9.98
#